data_AF-A0A926A6S1-F1
#
_entry.id   AF-A0A926A6S1-F1
#
_cell.length_a   1.000
_cell.length_b   1.000
_cell.length_c   1.000
_cell.angle_alpha   90.00
_cell.angle_beta   90.00
_cell.angle_gamma   90.00
#
_symmetry.space_group_name_H-M   'P 1'
#
loop_
_entity.id
_entity.type
_entity.pdbx_description
1 polymer ?
#
loop_
_entity_poly.entity_id
_entity_poly.type
_entity_poly.pdbx_seq_one_letter_code
_entity_poly.pdbx_strand_id
1 'polypeptide(L)'
;MLRYDGTNTVPFQRLFGEASVAGFGVDPRNGDVLMASQGSDTIRRLVYSASFTGTLLPPTLAGTGVFTNLATLETQPGIVPYDLNVPFWSDNAIKTRWFSVPNTNLTISFNAVGNWSFPTGTVWIKHFELELTNGVAESRKRLETRLLVKNAGGVYGVTYRWGNSLTNATLVPEEGLDESFVINDGGGILRTHVWHYPSRQECLTCHTPAGGFALGFNTPQLNRSVDYGGNVTSQIAALSDAGYFSTSVSNVHTLRALAHATNSAASLEFRVRSYLAANCVQCHRPGGSALGNWDARVTTPTVAAGIINGPLVSNQGDPNNRVIKPGSLTNSMMLSRISIRGPGQMPPLGSTIVDTQAVVLLSAWITNDLPSYQSFADWQIAAYGSTNAPEAAPDFDADLDGAGNYAEFLTGTDPGVSTASSNLWQIAIQGGSNEVQIVFPQLVNRGFEVQSRTNLLEGLSWLPLNVPGNTPFFSSTNQPASVTDQATEAEKFYRVRVFEQ
;
A
#
# COMPACT_ATOMS: atom_id res chain seq x y z
N MET A 1 9.76 -1.93 29.51
CA MET A 1 11.04 -2.68 29.45
C MET A 1 11.56 -2.77 30.88
N LEU A 2 11.75 -3.95 31.44
CA LEU A 2 12.21 -4.15 32.81
C LEU A 2 13.64 -4.71 32.71
N ARG A 3 14.65 -4.00 33.25
CA ARG A 3 16.01 -4.55 33.33
C ARG A 3 16.05 -5.51 34.51
N TYR A 4 16.39 -6.77 34.24
CA TYR A 4 16.56 -7.80 35.25
C TYR A 4 18.05 -8.05 35.43
N ASP A 5 18.57 -7.92 36.65
CA ASP A 5 20.00 -8.12 36.95
C ASP A 5 20.36 -9.58 37.26
N GLY A 6 19.42 -10.50 37.06
CA GLY A 6 19.53 -11.90 37.45
C GLY A 6 18.87 -12.22 38.80
N THR A 7 18.50 -11.21 39.60
CA THR A 7 17.81 -11.39 40.88
C THR A 7 16.61 -10.48 41.04
N ASN A 8 16.72 -9.20 40.67
CA ASN A 8 15.69 -8.19 40.85
C ASN A 8 15.43 -7.41 39.56
N THR A 9 14.24 -6.85 39.48
CA THR A 9 13.94 -5.78 38.53
C THR A 9 14.55 -4.48 39.01
N VAL A 10 15.51 -3.94 38.27
CA VAL A 10 16.22 -2.73 38.65
C VAL A 10 15.67 -1.51 37.89
N PRO A 11 15.63 -0.32 38.53
CA PRO A 11 15.34 0.93 37.83
C PRO A 11 16.31 1.14 36.68
N PHE A 12 15.82 1.69 35.58
CA PHE A 12 16.66 2.15 34.48
C PHE A 12 16.19 3.53 34.03
N GLN A 13 17.12 4.34 33.55
CA GLN A 13 16.82 5.60 32.90
C GLN A 13 16.95 5.39 31.39
N ARG A 14 15.89 5.70 30.64
CA ARG A 14 15.96 5.75 29.19
C ARG A 14 16.76 7.00 28.78
N LEU A 15 17.80 6.81 27.96
CA LEU A 15 18.64 7.92 27.47
C LEU A 15 18.18 8.43 26.09
N PHE A 16 17.79 7.53 25.18
CA PHE A 16 17.27 7.82 23.84
C PHE A 16 16.56 6.56 23.28
N GLY A 17 16.12 6.60 22.02
CA GLY A 17 15.65 5.42 21.27
C GLY A 17 16.23 5.37 19.86
N GLU A 18 16.45 4.17 19.35
CA GLU A 18 16.90 3.92 17.97
C GLU A 18 16.18 2.68 17.43
N ALA A 19 15.79 2.70 16.16
CA ALA A 19 15.10 1.58 15.51
C ALA A 19 16.11 0.66 14.82
N SER A 20 15.73 -0.61 14.66
CA SER A 20 16.53 -1.60 13.91
C SER A 20 17.95 -1.78 14.45
N VAL A 21 18.14 -1.65 15.77
CA VAL A 21 19.42 -1.98 16.43
C VAL A 21 19.62 -3.49 16.39
N ALA A 22 20.67 -3.94 15.71
CA ALA A 22 21.02 -5.35 15.56
C ALA A 22 22.04 -5.81 16.61
N GLY A 23 22.75 -4.88 17.25
CA GLY A 23 23.71 -5.18 18.29
C GLY A 23 24.33 -3.95 18.92
N PHE A 24 24.96 -4.17 20.07
CA PHE A 24 25.75 -3.16 20.78
C PHE A 24 27.21 -3.61 20.81
N GLY A 25 28.11 -2.64 20.80
CA GLY A 25 29.53 -2.82 20.97
C GLY A 25 30.11 -1.71 21.83
N VAL A 26 31.40 -1.83 22.12
CA VAL A 26 32.16 -0.80 22.83
C VAL A 26 33.33 -0.41 21.93
N ASP A 27 33.54 0.88 21.71
CA ASP A 27 34.72 1.35 20.99
C ASP A 27 35.97 1.03 21.83
N PRO A 28 36.91 0.20 21.33
CA PRO A 28 38.05 -0.25 22.13
C PRO A 28 39.04 0.87 22.46
N ARG A 29 38.92 2.05 21.84
CA ARG A 29 39.85 3.18 22.05
C ARG A 29 39.44 4.07 23.21
N ASN A 30 38.14 4.21 23.45
CA ASN A 30 37.62 5.20 24.40
C ASN A 30 36.45 4.69 25.27
N GLY A 31 35.95 3.47 25.02
CA GLY A 31 34.88 2.87 25.81
C GLY A 31 33.47 3.34 25.42
N ASP A 32 33.31 4.11 24.34
CA ASP A 32 31.99 4.61 23.93
C ASP A 32 31.07 3.46 23.51
N VAL A 33 29.78 3.58 23.84
CA VAL A 33 28.77 2.62 23.38
C VAL A 33 28.51 2.83 21.88
N LEU A 34 28.78 1.77 21.12
CA LEU A 34 28.49 1.67 19.70
C LEU A 34 27.21 0.85 19.49
N MET A 35 26.46 1.19 18.46
CA MET A 35 25.26 0.47 18.04
C MET A 35 25.35 0.14 16.55
N ALA A 36 25.16 -1.13 16.20
CA ALA A 36 24.95 -1.52 14.81
C ALA A 36 23.47 -1.35 14.46
N SER A 37 23.15 -0.47 13.52
CA SER A 37 21.80 -0.27 13.00
C SER A 37 21.68 -0.95 11.64
N GLN A 38 20.93 -2.05 11.58
CA GLN A 38 20.68 -2.76 10.32
C GLN A 38 19.83 -1.93 9.37
N GLY A 39 18.85 -1.19 9.90
CA GLY A 39 17.92 -0.40 9.09
C GLY A 39 18.56 0.78 8.37
N SER A 40 19.72 1.26 8.86
CA SER A 40 20.48 2.33 8.21
C SER A 40 21.84 1.90 7.68
N ASP A 41 22.20 0.63 7.82
CA ASP A 41 23.52 0.09 7.46
C ASP A 41 24.69 0.92 8.03
N THR A 42 24.60 1.28 9.31
CA THR A 42 25.61 2.10 9.99
C THR A 42 25.99 1.56 11.36
N ILE A 43 27.23 1.87 11.78
CA ILE A 43 27.63 1.84 13.19
C ILE A 43 27.49 3.26 13.74
N ARG A 44 26.68 3.40 14.79
CA ARG A 44 26.39 4.68 15.46
C ARG A 44 27.08 4.74 16.81
N ARG A 45 27.44 5.95 17.24
CA ARG A 45 28.00 6.23 18.56
C ARG A 45 27.05 7.14 19.32
N LEU A 46 26.79 6.84 20.59
CA LEU A 46 26.07 7.75 21.46
C LEU A 46 26.98 8.93 21.84
N VAL A 47 26.53 10.17 21.58
CA VAL A 47 27.26 11.39 21.93
C VAL A 47 26.39 12.20 22.89
N TYR A 48 26.93 12.55 24.06
CA TYR A 48 26.25 13.44 25.00
C TYR A 48 26.20 14.87 24.43
N SER A 49 25.02 15.50 24.50
CA SER A 49 24.85 16.92 24.20
C SER A 49 24.07 17.58 25.34
N ALA A 50 24.63 18.63 25.93
CA ALA A 50 23.95 19.47 26.93
C ALA A 50 23.04 20.54 26.29
N SER A 51 23.07 20.66 24.96
CA SER A 51 22.29 21.65 24.21
C SER A 51 21.16 20.97 23.46
N PHE A 52 19.92 21.26 23.85
CA PHE A 52 18.75 20.97 23.04
C PHE A 52 18.43 22.20 22.18
N THR A 53 18.53 22.06 20.87
CA THR A 53 18.12 23.10 19.91
C THR A 53 16.76 22.73 19.34
N GLY A 54 15.71 23.44 19.72
CA GLY A 54 14.36 23.25 19.17
C GLY A 54 13.25 23.78 20.06
N THR A 55 12.07 24.00 19.48
CA THR A 55 10.85 24.30 20.23
C THR A 55 10.30 23.01 20.84
N LEU A 56 9.85 23.06 22.09
CA LEU A 56 9.16 21.93 22.70
C LEU A 56 7.90 21.59 21.90
N LEU A 57 7.60 20.29 21.80
CA LEU A 57 6.36 19.82 21.20
C LEU A 57 5.16 20.39 21.98
N PRO A 58 4.09 20.85 21.31
CA PRO A 58 2.92 21.35 22.01
C PRO A 58 2.36 20.28 22.97
N PRO A 59 2.13 20.60 24.25
CA PRO A 59 1.67 19.61 25.25
C PRO A 59 0.22 19.17 25.01
N THR A 60 -0.54 19.93 24.22
CA THR A 60 -1.94 19.64 23.89
C THR A 60 -2.19 19.74 22.39
N LEU A 61 -3.24 19.06 21.92
CA LEU A 61 -3.65 19.08 20.52
C LEU A 61 -4.11 20.49 20.11
N ALA A 62 -4.79 21.23 21.00
CA ALA A 62 -5.09 22.65 20.78
C ALA A 62 -3.83 23.46 20.46
N GLY A 63 -2.74 23.22 21.21
CA GLY A 63 -1.47 23.91 21.00
C GLY A 63 -0.76 23.59 19.68
N THR A 64 -1.19 22.56 18.95
CA THR A 64 -0.67 22.28 17.59
C THR A 64 -1.22 23.22 16.54
N GLY A 65 -2.36 23.86 16.81
CA GLY A 65 -3.05 24.72 15.84
C GLY A 65 -3.73 23.97 14.70
N VAL A 66 -3.88 22.64 14.75
CA VAL A 66 -4.54 21.88 13.66
C VAL A 66 -6.03 22.20 13.53
N PHE A 67 -6.71 22.41 14.65
CA PHE A 67 -8.18 22.55 14.66
C PHE A 67 -8.58 23.95 15.12
N THR A 68 -9.52 24.57 14.41
CA THR A 68 -10.26 25.76 14.88
C THR A 68 -11.25 25.37 15.97
N ASN A 69 -11.83 24.17 15.85
CA ASN A 69 -12.77 23.62 16.83
C ASN A 69 -12.51 22.13 17.05
N LEU A 70 -12.01 21.79 18.24
CA LEU A 70 -11.71 20.42 18.64
C LEU A 70 -12.96 19.57 18.89
N ALA A 71 -14.10 20.18 19.24
CA ALA A 71 -15.34 19.45 19.46
C ALA A 71 -15.92 18.90 18.16
N THR A 72 -15.79 19.64 17.05
CA THR A 72 -16.26 19.22 15.72
C THR A 72 -15.13 18.67 14.83
N LEU A 73 -13.88 18.77 15.27
CA LEU A 73 -12.67 18.51 14.47
C LEU A 73 -12.60 19.38 13.21
N GLU A 74 -13.16 20.59 13.28
CA GLU A 74 -13.02 21.58 12.22
C GLU A 74 -11.57 22.04 12.15
N THR A 75 -10.96 21.88 10.99
CA THR A 75 -9.54 22.14 10.76
C THR A 75 -9.26 23.58 10.37
N GLN A 76 -8.07 24.09 10.66
CA GLN A 76 -7.63 25.39 10.14
C GLN A 76 -7.62 25.43 8.61
N PRO A 77 -7.81 26.61 7.99
CA PRO A 77 -7.61 26.79 6.55
C PRO A 77 -6.22 26.29 6.11
N GLY A 78 -6.17 25.60 4.97
CA GLY A 78 -4.92 24.99 4.45
C GLY A 78 -4.61 23.60 5.00
N ILE A 79 -5.50 23.03 5.82
CA ILE A 79 -5.48 21.63 6.22
C ILE A 79 -6.57 20.91 5.43
N VAL A 80 -6.15 20.03 4.52
CA VAL A 80 -7.02 19.44 3.50
C VAL A 80 -7.33 17.99 3.84
N PRO A 81 -8.62 17.59 3.87
CA PRO A 81 -8.99 16.20 4.08
C PRO A 81 -8.59 15.35 2.86
N TYR A 82 -8.24 14.10 3.11
CA TYR A 82 -8.04 13.11 2.05
C TYR A 82 -8.49 11.73 2.50
N ASP A 83 -8.80 10.87 1.53
CA ASP A 83 -9.16 9.48 1.79
C ASP A 83 -8.34 8.51 0.95
N LEU A 84 -8.30 7.25 1.39
CA LEU A 84 -7.46 6.18 0.83
C LEU A 84 -8.34 5.08 0.23
N ASN A 85 -7.94 4.51 -0.91
CA ASN A 85 -8.61 3.35 -1.49
C ASN A 85 -8.65 2.14 -0.54
N VAL A 86 -7.54 1.87 0.16
CA VAL A 86 -7.43 0.77 1.13
C VAL A 86 -6.79 1.28 2.41
N PRO A 87 -7.59 1.64 3.43
CA PRO A 87 -7.08 1.98 4.76
C PRO A 87 -6.27 0.81 5.35
N PHE A 88 -5.09 1.10 5.90
CA PHE A 88 -4.35 0.09 6.66
C PHE A 88 -5.10 -0.32 7.93
N TRP A 89 -4.90 -1.57 8.35
CA TRP A 89 -5.49 -2.17 9.54
C TRP A 89 -5.06 -1.42 10.80
N SER A 90 -6.01 -1.17 11.72
CA SER A 90 -5.75 -0.51 13.00
C SER A 90 -6.77 -0.95 14.05
N ASP A 91 -6.96 -2.27 14.16
CA ASP A 91 -7.86 -2.89 15.15
C ASP A 91 -9.29 -2.32 15.15
N ASN A 92 -9.91 -2.26 13.96
CA ASN A 92 -11.24 -1.67 13.72
C ASN A 92 -11.35 -0.15 13.95
N ALA A 93 -10.26 0.57 14.21
CA ALA A 93 -10.34 2.01 14.36
C ALA A 93 -10.73 2.71 13.06
N ILE A 94 -11.74 3.56 13.18
CA ILE A 94 -12.22 4.48 12.17
C ILE A 94 -11.23 5.63 12.08
N LYS A 95 -10.89 6.03 10.84
CA LYS A 95 -9.80 6.98 10.59
C LYS A 95 -10.26 8.14 9.72
N THR A 96 -10.09 9.35 10.22
CA THR A 96 -10.18 10.59 9.44
C THR A 96 -8.79 11.16 9.23
N ARG A 97 -8.52 11.71 8.05
CA ARG A 97 -7.17 12.12 7.66
C ARG A 97 -7.15 13.48 7.01
N TRP A 98 -6.10 14.23 7.31
CA TRP A 98 -5.82 15.51 6.68
C TRP A 98 -4.32 15.65 6.41
N PHE A 99 -3.96 16.57 5.53
CA PHE A 99 -2.59 16.97 5.34
C PHE A 99 -2.48 18.49 5.18
N SER A 100 -1.29 19.03 5.36
CA SER A 100 -1.00 20.44 5.10
C SER A 100 0.40 20.61 4.53
N VAL A 101 0.55 21.55 3.60
CA VAL A 101 1.83 22.00 3.06
C VAL A 101 2.05 23.43 3.58
N PRO A 102 3.20 23.75 4.19
CA PRO A 102 3.34 24.92 5.05
C PRO A 102 3.31 26.28 4.32
N ASN A 103 3.53 26.31 3.00
CA ASN A 103 3.49 27.53 2.20
C ASN A 103 2.98 27.20 0.78
N THR A 104 2.26 28.13 0.16
CA THR A 104 1.68 28.00 -1.18
C THR A 104 2.72 27.98 -2.30
N ASN A 105 3.95 28.42 -2.03
CA ASN A 105 5.06 28.31 -2.99
C ASN A 105 5.81 26.97 -2.92
N LEU A 106 5.43 26.07 -2.00
CA LEU A 106 6.01 24.75 -1.86
C LEU A 106 5.06 23.70 -2.44
N THR A 107 5.61 22.78 -3.21
CA THR A 107 4.83 21.79 -3.95
C THR A 107 5.31 20.38 -3.69
N ILE A 108 4.40 19.43 -3.85
CA ILE A 108 4.64 17.99 -3.82
C ILE A 108 5.18 17.56 -5.19
N SER A 109 6.21 16.72 -5.22
CA SER A 109 6.63 16.07 -6.47
C SER A 109 5.85 14.77 -6.63
N PHE A 110 4.98 14.76 -7.65
CA PHE A 110 4.15 13.62 -7.99
C PHE A 110 4.98 12.45 -8.57
N ASN A 111 4.51 11.23 -8.33
CA ASN A 111 5.01 10.04 -9.02
C ASN A 111 3.85 9.08 -9.31
N ALA A 112 3.71 8.63 -10.55
CA ALA A 112 2.59 7.78 -10.97
C ALA A 112 2.61 6.36 -10.38
N VAL A 113 3.78 5.87 -9.95
CA VAL A 113 4.00 4.46 -9.59
C VAL A 113 4.58 4.32 -8.17
N GLY A 114 5.59 5.14 -7.85
CA GLY A 114 6.33 5.11 -6.60
C GLY A 114 5.84 6.13 -5.56
N ASN A 115 6.70 6.38 -4.58
CA ASN A 115 6.44 7.35 -3.52
C ASN A 115 6.50 8.77 -4.08
N TRP A 116 5.64 9.66 -3.58
CA TRP A 116 5.77 11.10 -3.80
C TRP A 116 6.87 11.67 -2.89
N SER A 117 7.35 12.86 -3.21
CA SER A 117 8.24 13.61 -2.32
C SER A 117 7.60 14.92 -1.87
N PHE A 118 7.94 15.32 -0.64
CA PHE A 118 7.24 16.36 0.08
C PHE A 118 8.21 17.40 0.63
N PRO A 119 7.84 18.69 0.60
CA PRO A 119 8.67 19.75 1.18
C PRO A 119 8.77 19.61 2.70
N THR A 120 9.85 20.16 3.27
CA THR A 120 10.00 20.24 4.72
C THR A 120 8.86 21.07 5.32
N GLY A 121 8.31 20.60 6.43
CA GLY A 121 7.17 21.19 7.13
C GLY A 121 5.81 20.65 6.68
N THR A 122 5.73 19.77 5.67
CA THR A 122 4.49 19.04 5.38
C THR A 122 4.05 18.21 6.59
N VAL A 123 2.76 18.26 6.91
CA VAL A 123 2.16 17.55 8.04
C VAL A 123 1.06 16.63 7.54
N TRP A 124 1.02 15.38 8.04
CA TRP A 124 -0.13 14.50 7.91
C TRP A 124 -0.76 14.28 9.28
N ILE A 125 -2.07 14.44 9.34
CA ILE A 125 -2.89 14.28 10.53
C ILE A 125 -3.77 13.06 10.34
N LYS A 126 -3.82 12.19 11.35
CA LYS A 126 -4.73 11.04 11.42
C LYS A 126 -5.48 11.09 12.75
N HIS A 127 -6.80 11.07 12.70
CA HIS A 127 -7.64 10.95 13.89
C HIS A 127 -8.26 9.54 13.94
N PHE A 128 -8.23 8.93 15.13
CA PHE A 128 -8.67 7.56 15.34
C PHE A 128 -9.81 7.52 16.35
N GLU A 129 -10.89 6.87 15.96
CA GLU A 129 -12.06 6.60 16.79
C GLU A 129 -12.35 5.11 16.83
N LEU A 130 -12.92 4.64 17.94
CA LEU A 130 -13.28 3.25 18.15
C LEU A 130 -14.72 3.14 18.67
N GLU A 131 -15.51 2.27 18.06
CA GLU A 131 -16.82 1.90 18.57
C GLU A 131 -16.64 1.00 19.80
N LEU A 132 -17.15 1.43 20.96
CA LEU A 132 -17.11 0.62 22.18
C LEU A 132 -18.18 -0.49 22.18
N THR A 133 -19.17 -0.39 21.31
CA THR A 133 -20.09 -1.46 20.95
C THR A 133 -20.05 -1.62 19.44
N ASN A 134 -19.57 -2.77 18.95
CA ASN A 134 -19.37 -2.98 17.52
C ASN A 134 -20.68 -2.76 16.74
N GLY A 135 -20.63 -1.95 15.68
CA GLY A 135 -21.79 -1.67 14.82
C GLY A 135 -22.75 -0.62 15.38
N VAL A 136 -22.45 0.00 16.54
CA VAL A 136 -23.23 1.09 17.13
C VAL A 136 -22.40 2.37 17.08
N ALA A 137 -22.68 3.22 16.08
CA ALA A 137 -21.90 4.43 15.79
C ALA A 137 -21.92 5.44 16.95
N GLU A 138 -22.98 5.49 17.74
CA GLU A 138 -23.12 6.39 18.90
C GLU A 138 -22.20 6.00 20.05
N SER A 139 -21.67 4.76 20.05
CA SER A 139 -20.70 4.28 21.04
C SER A 139 -19.26 4.71 20.74
N ARG A 140 -19.04 5.49 19.67
CA ARG A 140 -17.71 5.93 19.25
C ARG A 140 -17.03 6.75 20.33
N LYS A 141 -15.76 6.39 20.56
CA LYS A 141 -14.84 7.12 21.44
C LYS A 141 -13.63 7.58 20.65
N ARG A 142 -13.26 8.84 20.84
CA ARG A 142 -11.99 9.41 20.35
C ARG A 142 -10.83 8.79 21.10
N LEU A 143 -9.89 8.21 20.37
CA LEU A 143 -8.70 7.60 20.96
C LEU A 143 -7.52 8.56 20.87
N GLU A 144 -7.09 8.82 19.63
CA GLU A 144 -5.91 9.62 19.36
C GLU A 144 -6.04 10.53 18.14
N THR A 145 -5.24 11.58 18.14
CA THR A 145 -4.86 12.30 16.92
C THR A 145 -3.34 12.23 16.77
N ARG A 146 -2.87 11.70 15.65
CA ARG A 146 -1.45 11.53 15.33
C ARG A 146 -1.03 12.52 14.26
N LEU A 147 0.10 13.18 14.47
CA LEU A 147 0.73 14.06 13.50
C LEU A 147 2.05 13.41 13.05
N LEU A 148 2.26 13.36 11.74
CA LEU A 148 3.55 13.05 11.12
C LEU A 148 4.06 14.31 10.43
N VAL A 149 5.26 14.77 10.79
CA VAL A 149 5.80 16.03 10.30
C VAL A 149 7.08 15.77 9.52
N LYS A 150 7.15 16.23 8.26
CA LYS A 150 8.35 16.21 7.43
C LYS A 150 9.34 17.24 7.95
N ASN A 151 10.56 16.82 8.26
CA ASN A 151 11.68 17.71 8.54
C ASN A 151 12.77 17.55 7.45
N ALA A 152 13.87 18.31 7.55
CA ALA A 152 14.95 18.21 6.57
C ALA A 152 15.58 16.80 6.49
N GLY A 153 15.65 16.08 7.62
CA GLY A 153 16.29 14.77 7.73
C GLY A 153 15.38 13.55 7.53
N GLY A 154 14.07 13.73 7.35
CA GLY A 154 13.10 12.63 7.35
C GLY A 154 11.74 13.09 7.86
N VAL A 155 11.19 12.38 8.84
CA VAL A 155 9.95 12.73 9.54
C VAL A 155 10.08 12.49 11.04
N TYR A 156 9.20 13.09 11.84
CA TYR A 156 8.93 12.65 13.20
C TYR A 156 7.42 12.50 13.40
N GLY A 157 7.03 11.58 14.29
CA GLY A 157 5.64 11.32 14.64
C GLY A 157 5.34 11.69 16.09
N VAL A 158 4.16 12.25 16.34
CA VAL A 158 3.65 12.52 17.69
C VAL A 158 2.19 12.12 17.79
N THR A 159 1.78 11.68 18.98
CA THR A 159 0.43 11.18 19.25
C THR A 159 -0.18 11.98 20.40
N TYR A 160 -1.41 12.43 20.23
CA TYR A 160 -2.22 13.10 21.25
C TYR A 160 -3.37 12.20 21.67
N ARG A 161 -3.44 11.86 22.94
CA ARG A 161 -4.49 11.01 23.54
C ARG A 161 -5.67 11.87 24.03
N TRP A 162 -6.89 11.50 23.65
CA TRP A 162 -8.11 12.20 24.05
C TRP A 162 -8.60 11.80 25.46
N GLY A 163 -8.38 10.55 25.87
CA GLY A 163 -8.89 10.05 27.14
C GLY A 163 -10.43 10.13 27.21
N ASN A 164 -10.97 10.87 28.18
CA ASN A 164 -12.42 11.11 28.29
C ASN A 164 -12.82 12.52 27.82
N SER A 165 -11.88 13.30 27.29
CA SER A 165 -12.13 14.64 26.79
C SER A 165 -12.69 14.60 25.37
N LEU A 166 -13.58 15.54 25.06
CA LEU A 166 -14.06 15.81 23.71
C LEU A 166 -13.59 17.16 23.17
N THR A 167 -12.83 17.92 23.95
CA THR A 167 -12.47 19.31 23.64
C THR A 167 -10.96 19.54 23.59
N ASN A 168 -10.13 18.58 24.00
CA ASN A 168 -8.68 18.62 23.85
C ASN A 168 -8.06 17.25 24.07
N ALA A 169 -6.85 17.05 23.55
CA ALA A 169 -6.05 15.85 23.75
C ALA A 169 -4.65 16.21 24.24
N THR A 170 -4.01 15.33 25.00
CA THR A 170 -2.69 15.55 25.61
C THR A 170 -1.61 14.74 24.91
N LEU A 171 -0.42 15.31 24.77
CA LEU A 171 0.72 14.62 24.17
C LEU A 171 1.04 13.33 24.95
N VAL A 172 1.09 12.20 24.25
CA VAL A 172 1.49 10.89 24.81
C VAL A 172 2.96 10.95 25.25
N PRO A 173 3.43 10.25 26.31
CA PRO A 173 4.85 10.16 26.67
C PRO A 173 5.75 9.57 25.58
N GLU A 174 7.06 9.88 25.60
CA GLU A 174 7.98 9.54 24.50
C GLU A 174 8.04 8.03 24.19
N GLU A 175 7.95 7.23 25.24
CA GLU A 175 7.90 5.77 25.27
C GLU A 175 6.60 5.15 24.78
N GLY A 176 5.60 5.97 24.41
CA GLY A 176 4.28 5.48 24.07
C GLY A 176 3.42 5.26 25.31
N LEU A 177 2.26 4.65 25.12
CA LEU A 177 1.30 4.35 26.18
C LEU A 177 0.39 3.20 25.75
N ASP A 178 -0.06 2.39 26.70
CA ASP A 178 -1.16 1.43 26.50
C ASP A 178 -2.39 1.87 27.29
N GLU A 179 -3.57 1.69 26.71
CA GLU A 179 -4.86 1.90 27.38
C GLU A 179 -5.82 0.77 27.07
N SER A 180 -6.50 0.27 28.10
CA SER A 180 -7.49 -0.78 27.97
C SER A 180 -8.89 -0.21 27.81
N PHE A 181 -9.62 -0.72 26.82
CA PHE A 181 -11.04 -0.45 26.58
C PHE A 181 -11.84 -1.73 26.73
N VAL A 182 -13.07 -1.62 27.22
CA VAL A 182 -14.03 -2.73 27.19
C VAL A 182 -14.89 -2.56 25.94
N ILE A 183 -14.87 -3.56 25.06
CA ILE A 183 -15.65 -3.58 23.83
C ILE A 183 -16.77 -4.61 23.97
N ASN A 184 -17.98 -4.20 23.61
CA ASN A 184 -19.13 -5.08 23.48
C ASN A 184 -19.24 -5.57 22.03
N ASP A 185 -19.00 -6.86 21.81
CA ASP A 185 -19.07 -7.47 20.48
C ASP A 185 -20.50 -7.87 20.09
N GLY A 186 -21.49 -7.58 20.95
CA GLY A 186 -22.88 -7.99 20.78
C GLY A 186 -23.19 -9.32 21.48
N GLY A 187 -24.48 -9.65 21.61
CA GLY A 187 -24.91 -10.91 22.24
C GLY A 187 -24.50 -11.09 23.71
N GLY A 188 -24.11 -10.01 24.40
CA GLY A 188 -23.61 -10.05 25.79
C GLY A 188 -22.12 -10.37 25.92
N ILE A 189 -21.38 -10.46 24.81
CA ILE A 189 -19.94 -10.74 24.81
C ILE A 189 -19.16 -9.43 25.03
N LEU A 190 -18.41 -9.38 26.12
CA LEU A 190 -17.49 -8.28 26.43
C LEU A 190 -16.05 -8.77 26.28
N ARG A 191 -15.20 -7.96 25.66
CA ARG A 191 -13.76 -8.21 25.56
C ARG A 191 -12.95 -7.00 25.99
N THR A 192 -11.77 -7.25 26.54
CA THR A 192 -10.78 -6.19 26.75
C THR A 192 -9.99 -5.98 25.46
N HIS A 193 -9.89 -4.72 25.04
CA HIS A 193 -9.08 -4.27 23.93
C HIS A 193 -7.97 -3.37 24.45
N VAL A 194 -6.71 -3.76 24.24
CA VAL A 194 -5.57 -2.87 24.54
C VAL A 194 -5.24 -2.06 23.31
N TRP A 195 -5.41 -0.75 23.42
CA TRP A 195 -4.97 0.22 22.42
C TRP A 195 -3.55 0.68 22.75
N HIS A 196 -2.65 0.53 21.79
CA HIS A 196 -1.27 0.98 21.91
C HIS A 196 -1.07 2.31 21.18
N TYR A 197 -0.77 3.36 21.92
CA TYR A 197 -0.31 4.65 21.40
C TYR A 197 1.20 4.55 21.14
N PRO A 198 1.67 4.66 19.88
CA PRO A 198 3.07 4.42 19.58
C PRO A 198 3.99 5.49 20.17
N SER A 199 5.16 5.04 20.59
CA SER A 199 6.31 5.89 20.89
C SER A 199 6.76 6.69 19.66
N ARG A 200 7.60 7.70 19.89
CA ARG A 200 8.22 8.47 18.81
C ARG A 200 9.03 7.56 17.87
N GLN A 201 9.68 6.55 18.44
CA GLN A 201 10.56 5.66 17.70
C GLN A 201 9.78 4.61 16.90
N GLU A 202 8.68 4.08 17.42
CA GLU A 202 7.86 3.10 16.69
C GLU A 202 7.26 3.68 15.41
N CYS A 203 7.01 5.01 15.39
CA CYS A 203 6.66 5.70 14.16
C CYS A 203 7.74 5.47 13.07
N LEU A 204 9.01 5.57 13.44
CA LEU A 204 10.13 5.47 12.50
C LEU A 204 10.41 4.03 12.02
N THR A 205 9.83 3.01 12.65
CA THR A 205 9.91 1.61 12.16
C THR A 205 9.31 1.45 10.78
N CYS A 206 8.19 2.15 10.51
CA CYS A 206 7.46 2.06 9.25
C CYS A 206 7.66 3.31 8.37
N HIS A 207 7.86 4.48 8.98
CA HIS A 207 8.01 5.75 8.27
C HIS A 207 9.46 5.95 7.79
N THR A 208 9.92 5.07 6.90
CA THR A 208 11.30 5.02 6.40
C THR A 208 11.44 5.68 5.02
N PRO A 209 12.67 5.95 4.54
CA PRO A 209 12.91 6.40 3.16
C PRO A 209 12.34 5.44 2.11
N ALA A 210 12.54 4.13 2.29
CA ALA A 210 11.99 3.12 1.39
C ALA A 210 10.45 3.13 1.39
N GLY A 211 9.83 3.29 2.56
CA GLY A 211 8.38 3.47 2.72
C GLY A 211 7.86 4.82 2.20
N GLY A 212 8.73 5.76 1.85
CA GLY A 212 8.37 7.09 1.32
C GLY A 212 7.95 8.09 2.38
N PHE A 213 8.15 7.77 3.66
CA PHE A 213 7.69 8.51 4.82
C PHE A 213 6.17 8.70 4.94
N ALA A 214 5.44 9.20 3.95
CA ALA A 214 4.01 9.45 4.04
C ALA A 214 3.18 8.21 3.67
N LEU A 215 3.09 7.26 4.60
CA LEU A 215 2.42 5.98 4.37
C LEU A 215 0.94 6.16 3.98
N GLY A 216 0.60 5.66 2.79
CA GLY A 216 -0.73 5.77 2.19
C GLY A 216 -0.95 7.03 1.35
N PHE A 217 -0.05 8.01 1.38
CA PHE A 217 -0.15 9.24 0.58
C PHE A 217 0.61 9.08 -0.74
N ASN A 218 0.08 8.24 -1.63
CA ASN A 218 0.66 7.90 -2.92
C ASN A 218 -0.43 7.64 -3.98
N THR A 219 -0.02 7.53 -5.24
CA THR A 219 -0.93 7.42 -6.38
C THR A 219 -1.94 6.26 -6.27
N PRO A 220 -1.55 5.00 -6.03
CA PRO A 220 -2.53 3.91 -5.92
C PRO A 220 -3.58 4.09 -4.83
N GLN A 221 -3.25 4.81 -3.77
CA GLN A 221 -4.16 5.06 -2.66
C GLN A 221 -5.04 6.30 -2.87
N LEU A 222 -4.51 7.35 -3.51
CA LEU A 222 -5.21 8.61 -3.73
C LEU A 222 -5.97 8.66 -5.06
N ASN A 223 -5.71 7.75 -6.01
CA ASN A 223 -6.47 7.69 -7.26
C ASN A 223 -7.88 7.15 -7.02
N ARG A 224 -8.78 8.04 -6.62
CA ARG A 224 -10.19 7.78 -6.37
C ARG A 224 -11.00 9.06 -6.49
N SER A 225 -12.29 8.91 -6.71
CA SER A 225 -13.22 10.02 -6.63
C SER A 225 -13.58 10.35 -5.18
N VAL A 226 -13.70 11.64 -4.89
CA VAL A 226 -14.12 12.19 -3.60
C VAL A 226 -15.18 13.24 -3.84
N ASP A 227 -16.19 13.29 -2.98
CA ASP A 227 -17.22 14.33 -2.99
C ASP A 227 -16.76 15.55 -2.19
N TYR A 228 -16.55 16.68 -2.87
CA TYR A 228 -16.19 17.96 -2.27
C TYR A 228 -17.40 18.89 -2.13
N GLY A 229 -18.47 18.41 -1.49
CA GLY A 229 -19.67 19.21 -1.21
C GLY A 229 -20.64 19.32 -2.39
N GLY A 230 -20.86 18.21 -3.09
CA GLY A 230 -21.72 18.08 -4.27
C GLY A 230 -20.95 17.97 -5.59
N ASN A 231 -19.61 18.07 -5.56
CA ASN A 231 -18.75 17.91 -6.72
C ASN A 231 -17.85 16.68 -6.54
N VAL A 232 -18.23 15.58 -7.21
CA VAL A 232 -17.46 14.34 -7.21
C VAL A 232 -16.37 14.43 -8.27
N THR A 233 -15.11 14.48 -7.85
CA THR A 233 -13.96 14.52 -8.77
C THR A 233 -12.82 13.64 -8.29
N SER A 234 -11.87 13.33 -9.18
CA SER A 234 -10.63 12.65 -8.79
C SER A 234 -9.88 13.49 -7.75
N GLN A 235 -9.53 12.87 -6.63
CA GLN A 235 -8.77 13.52 -5.56
C GLN A 235 -7.39 13.98 -6.06
N ILE A 236 -6.74 13.23 -6.95
CA ILE A 236 -5.46 13.66 -7.55
C ILE A 236 -5.66 14.86 -8.49
N ALA A 237 -6.73 14.86 -9.29
CA ALA A 237 -7.05 16.00 -10.15
C ALA A 237 -7.35 17.26 -9.31
N ALA A 238 -8.17 17.14 -8.27
CA ALA A 238 -8.47 18.24 -7.35
C ALA A 238 -7.20 18.82 -6.69
N LEU A 239 -6.26 17.96 -6.27
CA LEU A 239 -4.98 18.40 -5.72
C LEU A 239 -4.11 19.10 -6.77
N SER A 240 -4.10 18.60 -8.01
CA SER A 240 -3.40 19.22 -9.13
C SER A 240 -3.97 20.62 -9.45
N ASP A 241 -5.28 20.73 -9.57
CA ASP A 241 -5.98 21.99 -9.89
C ASP A 241 -5.83 23.03 -8.77
N ALA A 242 -5.74 22.57 -7.51
CA ALA A 242 -5.44 23.41 -6.36
C ALA A 242 -3.95 23.83 -6.25
N GLY A 243 -3.09 23.37 -7.17
CA GLY A 243 -1.67 23.77 -7.22
C GLY A 243 -0.75 23.04 -6.25
N TYR A 244 -1.15 21.88 -5.69
CA TYR A 244 -0.29 21.15 -4.76
C TYR A 244 0.91 20.48 -5.41
N PHE A 245 0.88 20.19 -6.71
CA PHE A 245 1.97 19.50 -7.40
C PHE A 245 2.89 20.47 -8.15
N SER A 246 4.18 20.13 -8.20
CA SER A 246 5.19 20.89 -8.96
C SER A 246 4.95 20.85 -10.47
N THR A 247 4.19 19.86 -10.94
CA THR A 247 3.76 19.71 -12.32
C THR A 247 2.31 19.26 -12.31
N SER A 248 1.49 19.84 -13.18
CA SER A 248 0.09 19.46 -13.33
C SER A 248 -0.05 17.97 -13.67
N VAL A 249 -1.01 17.30 -13.05
CA VAL A 249 -1.29 15.88 -13.25
C VAL A 249 -2.57 15.74 -14.06
N SER A 250 -2.43 15.53 -15.38
CA SER A 250 -3.57 15.43 -16.30
C SER A 250 -4.06 13.99 -16.53
N ASN A 251 -3.16 13.00 -16.49
CA ASN A 251 -3.45 11.63 -16.92
C ASN A 251 -4.03 10.73 -15.82
N VAL A 252 -5.01 11.24 -15.06
CA VAL A 252 -5.54 10.54 -13.88
C VAL A 252 -6.24 9.22 -14.22
N HIS A 253 -6.79 9.08 -15.43
CA HIS A 253 -7.47 7.87 -15.88
C HIS A 253 -6.52 6.76 -16.33
N THR A 254 -5.21 6.98 -16.30
CA THR A 254 -4.21 5.95 -16.62
C THR A 254 -3.48 5.49 -15.35
N LEU A 255 -3.81 6.06 -14.20
CA LEU A 255 -3.17 5.75 -12.93
C LEU A 255 -3.81 4.50 -12.31
N ARG A 256 -3.01 3.63 -11.72
CA ARG A 256 -3.52 2.48 -10.97
C ARG A 256 -4.22 2.95 -9.68
N ALA A 257 -5.28 2.28 -9.28
CA ALA A 257 -5.96 2.44 -7.99
C ALA A 257 -5.99 1.10 -7.25
N LEU A 258 -5.81 1.10 -5.92
CA LEU A 258 -5.96 -0.12 -5.12
C LEU A 258 -7.43 -0.54 -5.03
N ALA A 259 -7.69 -1.84 -4.96
CA ALA A 259 -9.03 -2.39 -4.75
C ALA A 259 -9.25 -2.78 -3.28
N HIS A 260 -10.34 -2.31 -2.69
CA HIS A 260 -10.77 -2.73 -1.35
C HIS A 260 -11.15 -4.21 -1.33
N ALA A 261 -10.97 -4.88 -0.19
CA ALA A 261 -11.25 -6.31 -0.02
C ALA A 261 -12.71 -6.70 -0.36
N THR A 262 -13.64 -5.76 -0.23
CA THR A 262 -15.08 -5.95 -0.51
C THR A 262 -15.47 -5.65 -1.96
N ASN A 263 -14.57 -5.15 -2.80
CA ASN A 263 -14.87 -4.89 -4.22
C ASN A 263 -14.89 -6.20 -5.02
N SER A 264 -16.07 -6.84 -5.11
CA SER A 264 -16.24 -8.12 -5.81
C SER A 264 -16.07 -8.05 -7.32
N ALA A 265 -16.05 -6.86 -7.92
CA ALA A 265 -15.73 -6.69 -9.34
C ALA A 265 -14.21 -6.86 -9.60
N ALA A 266 -13.37 -6.62 -8.59
CA ALA A 266 -11.93 -6.83 -8.69
C ALA A 266 -11.56 -8.30 -8.41
N SER A 267 -10.59 -8.83 -9.15
CA SER A 267 -10.07 -10.18 -8.95
C SER A 267 -9.62 -10.40 -7.50
N LEU A 268 -9.75 -11.63 -7.02
CA LEU A 268 -9.36 -11.97 -5.65
C LEU A 268 -7.86 -11.75 -5.43
N GLU A 269 -7.01 -12.12 -6.40
CA GLU A 269 -5.60 -11.76 -6.38
C GLU A 269 -5.38 -10.25 -6.27
N PHE A 270 -6.04 -9.42 -7.07
CA PHE A 270 -5.81 -7.97 -7.03
C PHE A 270 -6.21 -7.35 -5.70
N ARG A 271 -7.29 -7.85 -5.08
CA ARG A 271 -7.69 -7.46 -3.72
C ARG A 271 -6.64 -7.87 -2.68
N VAL A 272 -6.07 -9.07 -2.78
CA VAL A 272 -4.96 -9.48 -1.89
C VAL A 272 -3.74 -8.59 -2.10
N ARG A 273 -3.31 -8.36 -3.35
CA ARG A 273 -2.15 -7.51 -3.67
C ARG A 273 -2.37 -6.08 -3.19
N SER A 274 -3.59 -5.57 -3.27
CA SER A 274 -3.99 -4.27 -2.73
C SER A 274 -3.92 -4.21 -1.20
N TYR A 275 -4.37 -5.26 -0.51
CA TYR A 275 -4.21 -5.38 0.95
C TYR A 275 -2.73 -5.38 1.36
N LEU A 276 -1.87 -6.16 0.66
CA LEU A 276 -0.43 -6.20 0.93
C LEU A 276 0.23 -4.85 0.65
N ALA A 277 -0.19 -4.15 -0.41
CA ALA A 277 0.30 -2.81 -0.73
C ALA A 277 -0.09 -1.77 0.34
N ALA A 278 -1.24 -1.93 1.00
CA ALA A 278 -1.67 -1.02 2.06
C ALA A 278 -1.05 -1.35 3.43
N ASN A 279 -0.79 -2.64 3.72
CA ASN A 279 -0.45 -3.11 5.06
C ASN A 279 0.96 -3.68 5.23
N CYS A 280 1.67 -3.97 4.14
CA CYS A 280 2.97 -4.66 4.20
C CYS A 280 4.11 -3.91 3.48
N VAL A 281 3.81 -3.13 2.43
CA VAL A 281 4.81 -2.52 1.54
C VAL A 281 5.80 -1.58 2.22
N GLN A 282 5.43 -1.00 3.35
CA GLN A 282 6.31 -0.14 4.13
C GLN A 282 7.58 -0.87 4.62
N CYS A 283 7.50 -2.19 4.81
CA CYS A 283 8.62 -3.03 5.23
C CYS A 283 9.01 -4.09 4.19
N HIS A 284 8.03 -4.69 3.50
CA HIS A 284 8.23 -5.78 2.54
C HIS A 284 8.35 -5.25 1.11
N ARG A 285 9.51 -4.72 0.77
CA ARG A 285 9.90 -4.23 -0.57
C ARG A 285 11.43 -4.16 -0.65
N PRO A 286 12.03 -4.02 -1.85
CA PRO A 286 13.46 -3.73 -1.96
C PRO A 286 13.85 -2.48 -1.15
N GLY A 287 14.90 -2.61 -0.34
CA GLY A 287 15.39 -1.58 0.59
C GLY A 287 14.52 -1.37 1.82
N GLY A 288 13.46 -2.16 2.02
CA GLY A 288 12.63 -2.14 3.22
C GLY A 288 13.31 -2.83 4.41
N SER A 289 12.73 -2.65 5.60
CA SER A 289 13.29 -3.15 6.87
C SER A 289 12.92 -4.61 7.17
N ALA A 290 12.04 -5.25 6.39
CA ALA A 290 11.65 -6.64 6.65
C ALA A 290 12.72 -7.63 6.18
N LEU A 291 12.86 -8.73 6.92
CA LEU A 291 13.76 -9.83 6.57
C LEU A 291 13.23 -10.74 5.45
N GLY A 292 11.94 -10.65 5.09
CA GLY A 292 11.33 -11.56 4.11
C GLY A 292 11.75 -11.23 2.67
N ASN A 293 12.05 -12.25 1.87
CA ASN A 293 12.48 -12.12 0.48
C ASN A 293 11.28 -12.06 -0.49
N TRP A 294 10.41 -11.07 -0.31
CA TRP A 294 9.24 -10.85 -1.18
C TRP A 294 8.84 -9.37 -1.23
N ASP A 295 8.08 -8.99 -2.26
CA ASP A 295 7.75 -7.61 -2.59
C ASP A 295 6.23 -7.34 -2.59
N ALA A 296 5.80 -6.48 -1.67
CA ALA A 296 4.41 -6.10 -1.51
C ALA A 296 4.00 -4.91 -2.40
N ARG A 297 4.89 -4.35 -3.22
CA ARG A 297 4.52 -3.29 -4.17
C ARG A 297 3.47 -3.83 -5.15
N VAL A 298 2.36 -3.11 -5.27
CA VAL A 298 1.28 -3.47 -6.21
C VAL A 298 1.72 -3.41 -7.68
N THR A 299 2.83 -2.75 -7.98
CA THR A 299 3.35 -2.59 -9.35
C THR A 299 4.36 -3.66 -9.72
N THR A 300 4.78 -4.50 -8.77
CA THR A 300 5.66 -5.64 -9.04
C THR A 300 4.78 -6.81 -9.48
N PRO A 301 5.00 -7.39 -10.68
CA PRO A 301 4.25 -8.55 -11.13
C PRO A 301 4.26 -9.68 -10.09
N THR A 302 3.14 -10.36 -9.87
CA THR A 302 3.03 -11.41 -8.85
C THR A 302 4.09 -12.50 -9.01
N VAL A 303 4.43 -12.88 -10.24
CA VAL A 303 5.51 -13.84 -10.55
C VAL A 303 6.89 -13.36 -10.09
N ALA A 304 7.15 -12.05 -10.14
CA ALA A 304 8.41 -11.44 -9.74
C ALA A 304 8.42 -11.03 -8.25
N ALA A 305 7.25 -11.03 -7.59
CA ALA A 305 7.10 -10.57 -6.22
C ALA A 305 7.64 -11.54 -5.17
N GLY A 306 7.94 -12.79 -5.55
CA GLY A 306 8.42 -13.83 -4.61
C GLY A 306 7.38 -14.21 -3.54
N ILE A 307 6.08 -14.02 -3.82
CA ILE A 307 5.01 -14.32 -2.87
C ILE A 307 4.57 -15.77 -2.98
N ILE A 308 4.29 -16.24 -4.19
CA ILE A 308 3.85 -17.61 -4.46
C ILE A 308 5.08 -18.52 -4.46
N ASN A 309 5.05 -19.57 -3.64
CA ASN A 309 6.19 -20.48 -3.42
C ASN A 309 7.51 -19.76 -3.06
N GLY A 310 7.42 -18.53 -2.53
CA GLY A 310 8.58 -17.73 -2.17
C GLY A 310 9.42 -18.38 -1.07
N PRO A 311 10.76 -18.26 -1.14
CA PRO A 311 11.65 -18.78 -0.11
C PRO A 311 11.48 -17.98 1.19
N LEU A 312 11.71 -18.67 2.31
CA LEU A 312 11.69 -18.06 3.64
C LEU A 312 13.12 -17.97 4.18
N VAL A 313 13.41 -16.91 4.93
CA VAL A 313 14.66 -16.82 5.71
C VAL A 313 14.70 -17.90 6.80
N SER A 314 13.55 -18.21 7.39
CA SER A 314 13.38 -19.34 8.30
C SER A 314 12.08 -20.06 7.99
N ASN A 315 12.18 -21.35 7.74
CA ASN A 315 11.04 -22.23 7.45
C ASN A 315 10.35 -22.77 8.72
N GLN A 316 10.80 -22.34 9.91
CA GLN A 316 10.31 -22.81 11.22
C GLN A 316 10.33 -24.34 11.39
N GLY A 317 11.27 -25.02 10.73
CA GLY A 317 11.46 -26.47 10.84
C GLY A 317 10.67 -27.31 9.83
N ASP A 318 9.78 -26.73 9.03
CA ASP A 318 9.06 -27.45 7.97
C ASP A 318 9.55 -27.03 6.57
N PRO A 319 10.21 -27.91 5.79
CA PRO A 319 10.72 -27.60 4.47
C PRO A 319 9.62 -27.31 3.43
N ASN A 320 8.34 -27.59 3.72
CA ASN A 320 7.21 -27.26 2.86
C ASN A 320 6.74 -25.82 3.01
N ASN A 321 7.13 -25.14 4.09
CA ASN A 321 6.72 -23.76 4.33
C ASN A 321 7.25 -22.82 3.24
N ARG A 322 6.37 -21.94 2.77
CA ARG A 322 6.68 -20.88 1.79
C ARG A 322 6.10 -19.57 2.28
N VAL A 323 6.46 -18.46 1.62
CA VAL A 323 5.79 -17.16 1.84
C VAL A 323 4.28 -17.36 1.75
N ILE A 324 3.82 -17.87 0.60
CA ILE A 324 2.52 -18.49 0.40
C ILE A 324 2.70 -19.81 -0.36
N LYS A 325 2.03 -20.88 0.09
CA LYS A 325 2.00 -22.18 -0.56
C LYS A 325 0.63 -22.40 -1.19
N PRO A 326 0.52 -22.49 -2.53
CA PRO A 326 -0.75 -22.80 -3.20
C PRO A 326 -1.48 -24.00 -2.59
N GLY A 327 -2.77 -23.84 -2.30
CA GLY A 327 -3.62 -24.89 -1.73
C GLY A 327 -3.38 -25.26 -0.26
N SER A 328 -2.34 -24.72 0.40
CA SER A 328 -2.02 -25.06 1.80
C SER A 328 -2.03 -23.83 2.70
N LEU A 329 -3.07 -23.70 3.52
CA LEU A 329 -3.13 -22.67 4.57
C LEU A 329 -2.04 -22.90 5.63
N THR A 330 -1.79 -24.16 6.01
CA THR A 330 -0.82 -24.53 7.04
C THR A 330 0.61 -24.20 6.64
N ASN A 331 0.98 -24.36 5.35
CA ASN A 331 2.33 -24.07 4.87
C ASN A 331 2.52 -22.65 4.30
N SER A 332 1.51 -21.79 4.45
CA SER A 332 1.54 -20.39 4.02
C SER A 332 1.92 -19.47 5.18
N MET A 333 3.20 -19.12 5.26
CA MET A 333 3.71 -18.39 6.43
C MET A 333 3.18 -16.96 6.55
N MET A 334 2.87 -16.30 5.44
CA MET A 334 2.24 -14.99 5.47
C MET A 334 0.89 -15.05 6.20
N LEU A 335 0.06 -16.04 5.88
CA LEU A 335 -1.24 -16.25 6.52
C LEU A 335 -1.08 -16.56 8.02
N SER A 336 -0.18 -17.48 8.36
CA SER A 336 0.09 -17.86 9.75
C SER A 336 0.46 -16.64 10.60
N ARG A 337 1.33 -15.75 10.09
CA ARG A 337 1.79 -14.56 10.84
C ARG A 337 0.70 -13.50 11.05
N ILE A 338 -0.19 -13.28 10.08
CA ILE A 338 -1.28 -12.30 10.24
C ILE A 338 -2.42 -12.83 11.13
N SER A 339 -2.51 -14.16 11.28
CA SER A 339 -3.58 -14.85 12.03
C SER A 339 -3.32 -14.98 13.54
N ILE A 340 -2.14 -14.56 14.02
CA ILE A 340 -1.77 -14.67 15.44
C ILE A 340 -1.49 -13.30 16.06
N ARG A 341 -1.56 -13.22 17.38
CA ARG A 341 -1.06 -12.07 18.14
C ARG A 341 -0.01 -12.53 19.17
N GLY A 342 1.06 -11.76 19.33
CA GLY A 342 2.24 -12.13 20.14
C GLY A 342 3.49 -12.42 19.29
N PRO A 343 4.44 -13.24 19.79
CA PRO A 343 5.70 -13.51 19.11
C PRO A 343 5.52 -14.00 17.66
N GLY A 344 6.19 -13.34 16.72
CA GLY A 344 6.15 -13.68 15.30
C GLY A 344 4.96 -13.12 14.50
N GLN A 345 4.06 -12.37 15.15
CA GLN A 345 2.90 -11.75 14.50
C GLN A 345 3.26 -10.77 13.39
N MET A 346 2.31 -10.53 12.48
CA MET A 346 2.31 -9.41 11.56
C MET A 346 0.96 -8.65 11.63
N PRO A 347 0.98 -7.31 11.63
CA PRO A 347 2.16 -6.45 11.74
C PRO A 347 2.85 -6.60 13.12
N PRO A 348 4.16 -6.33 13.23
CA PRO A 348 4.92 -6.57 14.47
C PRO A 348 4.57 -5.58 15.59
N LEU A 349 3.91 -4.47 15.28
CA LEU A 349 3.50 -3.43 16.22
C LEU A 349 2.17 -2.79 15.78
N GLY A 350 1.50 -2.12 16.71
CA GLY A 350 0.29 -1.32 16.42
C GLY A 350 -0.98 -2.13 16.15
N SER A 351 -0.99 -3.42 16.46
CA SER A 351 -2.19 -4.26 16.42
C SER A 351 -2.18 -5.30 17.53
N THR A 352 -3.31 -5.42 18.23
CA THR A 352 -3.61 -6.40 19.28
C THR A 352 -4.78 -7.31 18.90
N ILE A 353 -5.45 -7.06 17.76
CA ILE A 353 -6.57 -7.86 17.25
C ILE A 353 -6.29 -8.36 15.85
N VAL A 354 -6.62 -9.64 15.60
CA VAL A 354 -6.56 -10.29 14.29
C VAL A 354 -7.48 -9.58 13.29
N ASP A 355 -6.93 -9.19 12.14
CA ASP A 355 -7.71 -8.75 10.98
C ASP A 355 -8.34 -9.99 10.32
N THR A 356 -9.52 -10.37 10.80
CA THR A 356 -10.22 -11.57 10.31
C THR A 356 -10.62 -11.45 8.84
N GLN A 357 -10.89 -10.24 8.35
CA GLN A 357 -11.22 -10.02 6.94
C GLN A 357 -10.00 -10.28 6.05
N ALA A 358 -8.82 -9.81 6.45
CA ALA A 358 -7.58 -10.11 5.75
C ALA A 358 -7.24 -11.60 5.77
N VAL A 359 -7.44 -12.28 6.90
CA VAL A 359 -7.24 -13.74 7.01
C VAL A 359 -8.15 -14.49 6.05
N VAL A 360 -9.44 -14.13 5.99
CA VAL A 360 -10.40 -14.73 5.04
C VAL A 360 -10.00 -14.44 3.59
N LEU A 361 -9.63 -13.19 3.27
CA LEU A 361 -9.22 -12.79 1.92
C LEU A 361 -8.01 -13.58 1.43
N LEU A 362 -6.94 -13.66 2.24
CA LEU A 362 -5.75 -14.43 1.89
C LEU A 362 -6.04 -15.93 1.84
N SER A 363 -6.83 -16.46 2.77
CA SER A 363 -7.20 -17.89 2.76
C SER A 363 -7.94 -18.26 1.49
N ALA A 364 -8.91 -17.44 1.07
CA ALA A 364 -9.66 -17.66 -0.16
C ALA A 364 -8.72 -17.65 -1.39
N TRP A 365 -7.77 -16.72 -1.47
CA TRP A 365 -6.82 -16.70 -2.58
C TRP A 365 -5.95 -17.96 -2.61
N ILE A 366 -5.50 -18.41 -1.43
CA ILE A 366 -4.69 -19.62 -1.27
C ILE A 366 -5.44 -20.89 -1.71
N THR A 367 -6.73 -21.00 -1.40
CA THR A 367 -7.51 -22.22 -1.64
C THR A 367 -8.29 -22.23 -2.95
N ASN A 368 -8.62 -21.07 -3.50
CA ASN A 368 -9.52 -20.98 -4.66
C ASN A 368 -8.74 -20.69 -5.94
N ASP A 369 -7.88 -19.66 -5.94
CA ASP A 369 -7.20 -19.19 -7.15
C ASP A 369 -5.84 -19.85 -7.32
N LEU A 370 -5.03 -19.89 -6.25
CA LEU A 370 -3.65 -20.37 -6.35
C LEU A 370 -3.49 -21.84 -6.77
N PRO A 371 -4.40 -22.78 -6.48
CA PRO A 371 -4.25 -24.16 -6.97
C PRO A 371 -4.27 -24.28 -8.50
N SER A 372 -4.88 -23.33 -9.20
CA SER A 372 -4.92 -23.26 -10.68
C SER A 372 -3.98 -22.19 -11.25
N TYR A 373 -3.20 -21.52 -10.42
CA TYR A 373 -2.22 -20.54 -10.89
C TYR A 373 -1.15 -21.21 -11.74
N GLN A 374 -0.94 -20.68 -12.95
CA GLN A 374 0.11 -21.09 -13.88
C GLN A 374 0.99 -19.88 -14.16
N SER A 375 2.30 -19.99 -13.91
CA SER A 375 3.24 -18.96 -14.36
C SER A 375 3.52 -19.09 -15.86
N PHE A 376 4.04 -18.03 -16.49
CA PHE A 376 4.46 -18.13 -17.89
C PHE A 376 5.49 -19.26 -18.11
N ALA A 377 6.41 -19.47 -17.16
CA ALA A 377 7.37 -20.56 -17.22
C ALA A 377 6.69 -21.94 -17.19
N ASP A 378 5.67 -22.13 -16.36
CA ASP A 378 4.89 -23.38 -16.32
C ASP A 378 4.10 -23.58 -17.62
N TRP A 379 3.58 -22.50 -18.19
CA TRP A 379 2.91 -22.52 -19.50
C TRP A 379 3.88 -22.90 -20.62
N GLN A 380 5.09 -22.33 -20.65
CA GLN A 380 6.13 -22.69 -21.62
C GLN A 380 6.49 -24.17 -21.54
N ILE A 381 6.64 -24.71 -20.32
CA ILE A 381 6.90 -26.15 -20.13
C ILE A 381 5.72 -26.99 -20.62
N ALA A 382 4.48 -26.56 -20.34
CA ALA A 382 3.30 -27.29 -20.79
C ALA A 382 3.15 -27.30 -22.32
N ALA A 383 3.42 -26.17 -22.98
CA ALA A 383 3.26 -26.01 -24.43
C ALA A 383 4.46 -26.56 -25.24
N TYR A 384 5.68 -26.35 -24.77
CA TYR A 384 6.92 -26.63 -25.52
C TYR A 384 7.85 -27.63 -24.84
N GLY A 385 7.56 -28.07 -23.61
CA GLY A 385 8.43 -28.96 -22.83
C GLY A 385 9.66 -28.28 -22.23
N SER A 386 9.87 -26.98 -22.46
CA SER A 386 11.02 -26.22 -21.95
C SER A 386 10.74 -24.72 -21.85
N THR A 387 11.48 -24.02 -21.00
CA THR A 387 11.48 -22.54 -20.90
C THR A 387 12.56 -21.88 -21.75
N ASN A 388 13.47 -22.65 -22.37
CA ASN A 388 14.65 -22.12 -23.06
C ASN A 388 14.78 -22.52 -24.53
N ALA A 389 13.79 -23.24 -25.08
CA ALA A 389 13.74 -23.50 -26.52
C ALA A 389 13.48 -22.18 -27.27
N PRO A 390 14.08 -21.96 -28.46
CA PRO A 390 13.79 -20.77 -29.27
C PRO A 390 12.30 -20.57 -29.56
N GLU A 391 11.56 -21.66 -29.76
CA GLU A 391 10.12 -21.67 -30.04
C GLU A 391 9.28 -21.35 -28.79
N ALA A 392 9.87 -21.47 -27.59
CA ALA A 392 9.23 -21.09 -26.34
C ALA A 392 9.48 -19.62 -25.99
N ALA A 393 10.28 -18.87 -26.76
CA ALA A 393 10.62 -17.49 -26.44
C ALA A 393 9.36 -16.61 -26.32
N PRO A 394 9.31 -15.62 -25.41
CA PRO A 394 8.13 -14.77 -25.19
C PRO A 394 7.57 -14.09 -26.44
N ASP A 395 8.45 -13.77 -27.39
CA ASP A 395 8.19 -13.07 -28.64
C ASP A 395 8.08 -14.00 -29.86
N PHE A 396 8.26 -15.31 -29.68
CA PHE A 396 8.04 -16.27 -30.75
C PHE A 396 6.55 -16.35 -31.08
N ASP A 397 6.23 -16.17 -32.36
CA ASP A 397 4.89 -16.21 -32.93
C ASP A 397 4.83 -17.44 -33.86
N ALA A 398 4.24 -18.51 -33.34
CA ALA A 398 4.32 -19.84 -33.94
C ALA A 398 3.36 -20.01 -35.12
N ASP A 399 2.24 -19.30 -35.12
CA ASP A 399 1.18 -19.40 -36.11
C ASP A 399 1.07 -18.16 -37.02
N LEU A 400 1.94 -17.16 -36.80
CA LEU A 400 2.15 -15.95 -37.58
C LEU A 400 0.93 -15.02 -37.59
N ASP A 401 0.17 -15.00 -36.50
CA ASP A 401 -1.00 -14.14 -36.33
C ASP A 401 -0.66 -12.77 -35.70
N GLY A 402 0.61 -12.57 -35.30
CA GLY A 402 1.14 -11.37 -34.69
C GLY A 402 1.16 -11.39 -33.15
N ALA A 403 0.69 -12.46 -32.50
CA ALA A 403 0.76 -12.67 -31.07
C ALA A 403 1.91 -13.60 -30.69
N GLY A 404 2.92 -13.06 -30.01
CA GLY A 404 3.98 -13.88 -29.41
C GLY A 404 3.46 -14.69 -28.23
N ASN A 405 4.17 -15.76 -27.87
CA ASN A 405 3.85 -16.65 -26.75
C ASN A 405 3.43 -15.99 -25.43
N TYR A 406 4.05 -14.87 -25.05
CA TYR A 406 3.64 -14.18 -23.81
C TYR A 406 2.30 -13.47 -23.95
N ALA A 407 1.98 -12.96 -25.14
CA ALA A 407 0.64 -12.46 -25.43
C ALA A 407 -0.36 -13.62 -25.35
N GLU A 408 -0.09 -14.73 -26.03
CA GLU A 408 -0.90 -15.96 -26.02
C GLU A 408 -1.19 -16.46 -24.60
N PHE A 409 -0.18 -16.51 -23.74
CA PHE A 409 -0.34 -16.84 -22.32
C PHE A 409 -1.25 -15.87 -21.56
N LEU A 410 -1.12 -14.56 -21.82
CA LEU A 410 -1.94 -13.56 -21.15
C LEU A 410 -3.39 -13.59 -21.64
N THR A 411 -3.61 -13.91 -22.92
CA THR A 411 -4.92 -13.95 -23.59
C THR A 411 -5.60 -15.32 -23.57
N GLY A 412 -4.89 -16.37 -23.16
CA GLY A 412 -5.40 -17.74 -23.14
C GLY A 412 -5.70 -18.28 -24.54
N THR A 413 -4.99 -17.78 -25.56
CA THR A 413 -5.06 -18.25 -26.94
C THR A 413 -4.08 -19.42 -27.16
N ASP A 414 -4.26 -20.16 -28.26
CA ASP A 414 -3.46 -21.34 -28.58
C ASP A 414 -2.37 -20.95 -29.60
N PRO A 415 -1.08 -21.05 -29.23
CA PRO A 415 0.00 -20.63 -30.11
C PRO A 415 0.11 -21.47 -31.39
N GLY A 416 -0.57 -22.61 -31.49
CA GLY A 416 -0.52 -23.49 -32.67
C GLY A 416 -1.64 -23.29 -33.69
N VAL A 417 -2.58 -22.36 -33.47
CA VAL A 417 -3.84 -22.33 -34.23
C VAL A 417 -4.23 -20.92 -34.70
N SER A 418 -3.82 -20.56 -35.92
CA SER A 418 -4.07 -19.24 -36.55
C SER A 418 -5.49 -19.00 -37.08
N THR A 419 -6.49 -19.81 -36.71
CA THR A 419 -7.84 -19.62 -37.28
C THR A 419 -8.59 -18.48 -36.59
N ALA A 420 -9.21 -17.59 -37.36
CA ALA A 420 -10.04 -16.50 -36.81
C ALA A 420 -11.21 -16.98 -35.92
N SER A 421 -11.57 -18.27 -35.97
CA SER A 421 -12.54 -18.93 -35.09
C SER A 421 -11.98 -19.44 -33.75
N SER A 422 -10.66 -19.58 -33.61
CA SER A 422 -9.96 -19.98 -32.37
C SER A 422 -9.41 -18.81 -31.58
N ASN A 423 -9.23 -17.62 -32.19
CA ASN A 423 -8.76 -16.42 -31.50
C ASN A 423 -9.82 -15.86 -30.55
N LEU A 424 -9.81 -16.35 -29.30
CA LEU A 424 -10.66 -15.92 -28.18
C LEU A 424 -10.48 -14.45 -27.81
N TRP A 425 -9.40 -13.81 -28.26
CA TRP A 425 -9.05 -12.44 -27.93
C TRP A 425 -8.87 -11.57 -29.19
N GLN A 426 -9.92 -10.82 -29.53
CA GLN A 426 -9.92 -9.89 -30.67
C GLN A 426 -10.33 -8.49 -30.22
N ILE A 427 -9.68 -7.47 -30.78
CA ILE A 427 -10.07 -6.08 -30.57
C ILE A 427 -10.92 -5.61 -31.77
N ALA A 428 -11.98 -4.87 -31.49
CA ALA A 428 -12.84 -4.29 -32.49
C ALA A 428 -12.97 -2.78 -32.25
N ILE A 429 -13.15 -2.04 -33.33
CA ILE A 429 -13.57 -0.65 -33.27
C ILE A 429 -15.04 -0.59 -33.66
N GLN A 430 -15.84 0.03 -32.80
CA GLN A 430 -17.25 0.34 -33.02
C GLN A 430 -17.44 1.86 -32.95
N GLY A 431 -18.47 2.42 -33.60
CA GLY A 431 -18.77 3.85 -33.53
C GLY A 431 -18.87 4.56 -34.88
N GLY A 432 -18.91 5.90 -34.83
CA GLY A 432 -19.17 6.80 -35.96
C GLY A 432 -18.07 7.86 -36.13
N SER A 433 -18.32 8.91 -36.92
CA SER A 433 -17.27 9.86 -37.34
C SER A 433 -16.58 10.65 -36.21
N ASN A 434 -17.21 10.78 -35.04
CA ASN A 434 -16.72 11.65 -33.96
C ASN A 434 -16.39 10.89 -32.66
N GLU A 435 -16.82 9.64 -32.53
CA GLU A 435 -16.63 8.83 -31.33
C GLU A 435 -16.30 7.40 -31.74
N VAL A 436 -15.20 6.91 -31.19
CA VAL A 436 -14.65 5.59 -31.46
C VAL A 436 -14.61 4.81 -30.16
N GLN A 437 -15.22 3.63 -30.17
CA GLN A 437 -15.24 2.69 -29.06
C GLN A 437 -14.34 1.50 -29.39
N ILE A 438 -13.27 1.33 -28.62
CA ILE A 438 -12.35 0.20 -28.72
C ILE A 438 -12.90 -0.88 -27.79
N VAL A 439 -13.41 -1.97 -28.37
CA VAL A 439 -14.05 -3.09 -27.67
C VAL A 439 -13.12 -4.30 -27.68
N PHE A 440 -12.96 -4.97 -26.55
CA PHE A 440 -12.08 -6.13 -26.40
C PHE A 440 -12.54 -7.04 -25.25
N PRO A 441 -12.23 -8.35 -25.28
CA PRO A 441 -12.44 -9.21 -24.13
C PRO A 441 -11.51 -8.82 -22.97
N GLN A 442 -12.07 -8.50 -21.81
CA GLN A 442 -11.33 -8.37 -20.57
C GLN A 442 -11.36 -9.72 -19.85
N LEU A 443 -10.21 -10.36 -19.80
CA LEU A 443 -10.05 -11.64 -19.11
C LEU A 443 -9.91 -11.44 -17.61
N VAL A 444 -10.39 -12.44 -16.86
CA VAL A 444 -10.26 -12.50 -15.40
C VAL A 444 -8.79 -12.33 -15.00
N ASN A 445 -8.56 -11.50 -13.99
CA ASN A 445 -7.23 -11.27 -13.41
C ASN A 445 -6.16 -10.79 -14.41
N ARG A 446 -6.58 -10.12 -15.50
CA ARG A 446 -5.71 -9.41 -16.44
C ARG A 446 -6.07 -7.93 -16.44
N GLY A 447 -5.03 -7.10 -16.46
CA GLY A 447 -5.12 -5.66 -16.63
C GLY A 447 -5.01 -5.30 -18.10
N PHE A 448 -5.68 -4.22 -18.50
CA PHE A 448 -5.69 -3.73 -19.87
C PHE A 448 -5.42 -2.22 -19.90
N GLU A 449 -4.74 -1.76 -20.95
CA GLU A 449 -4.51 -0.35 -21.21
C GLU A 449 -4.62 -0.11 -22.73
N VAL A 450 -5.60 0.69 -23.12
CA VAL A 450 -5.76 1.15 -24.50
C VAL A 450 -4.84 2.32 -24.74
N GLN A 451 -4.07 2.22 -25.82
CA GLN A 451 -3.11 3.23 -26.22
C GLN A 451 -3.42 3.69 -27.65
N SER A 452 -2.97 4.90 -27.97
CA SER A 452 -3.14 5.46 -29.29
C SER A 452 -1.88 6.16 -29.80
N ARG A 453 -1.84 6.36 -31.13
CA ARG A 453 -0.88 7.21 -31.84
C ARG A 453 -1.49 7.71 -33.15
N THR A 454 -0.93 8.77 -33.71
CA THR A 454 -1.47 9.45 -34.91
C THR A 454 -0.90 8.91 -36.22
N ASN A 455 0.17 8.12 -36.18
CA ASN A 455 0.71 7.43 -37.35
C ASN A 455 1.50 6.17 -36.93
N LEU A 456 1.79 5.30 -37.90
CA LEU A 456 2.46 4.02 -37.66
C LEU A 456 3.99 4.05 -37.79
N LEU A 457 4.61 5.21 -38.02
CA LEU A 457 6.05 5.32 -38.23
C LEU A 457 6.84 4.77 -37.04
N GLU A 458 7.99 4.15 -37.34
CA GLU A 458 8.91 3.64 -36.34
C GLU A 458 9.46 4.79 -35.48
N GLY A 459 9.72 4.50 -34.19
CA GLY A 459 10.26 5.47 -33.23
C GLY A 459 9.22 6.30 -32.47
N LEU A 460 7.93 6.26 -32.84
CA LEU A 460 6.88 6.89 -32.06
C LEU A 460 6.38 6.01 -30.90
N SER A 461 6.28 6.61 -29.72
CA SER A 461 5.73 5.95 -28.53
C SER A 461 4.21 5.88 -28.58
N TRP A 462 3.67 4.73 -28.20
CA TRP A 462 2.24 4.59 -27.94
C TRP A 462 1.88 5.25 -26.61
N LEU A 463 0.83 6.07 -26.63
CA LEU A 463 0.40 6.82 -25.45
C LEU A 463 -0.92 6.27 -24.91
N PRO A 464 -1.03 6.00 -23.59
CA PRO A 464 -2.31 5.61 -22.99
C PRO A 464 -3.39 6.66 -23.23
N LEU A 465 -4.60 6.21 -23.59
CA LEU A 465 -5.76 7.09 -23.68
C LEU A 465 -6.16 7.58 -22.29
N ASN A 466 -6.16 8.89 -22.07
CA ASN A 466 -6.58 9.46 -20.79
C ASN A 466 -8.10 9.70 -20.75
N VAL A 467 -8.87 8.62 -20.65
CA VAL A 467 -10.33 8.64 -20.61
C VAL A 467 -10.84 7.70 -19.50
N PRO A 468 -12.01 7.96 -18.86
CA PRO A 468 -12.48 7.19 -17.70
C PRO A 468 -12.45 5.67 -17.85
N GLY A 469 -12.78 5.15 -19.04
CA GLY A 469 -12.79 3.72 -19.33
C GLY A 469 -11.42 3.03 -19.36
N ASN A 470 -10.33 3.78 -19.34
CA ASN A 470 -8.98 3.25 -19.52
C ASN A 470 -8.18 3.06 -18.22
N THR A 471 -8.84 3.14 -17.07
CA THR A 471 -8.19 2.97 -15.76
C THR A 471 -7.77 1.51 -15.58
N PRO A 472 -6.49 1.22 -15.24
CA PRO A 472 -6.03 -0.14 -15.00
C PRO A 472 -6.90 -0.88 -13.97
N PHE A 473 -7.53 -1.98 -14.39
CA PHE A 473 -8.44 -2.77 -13.57
C PHE A 473 -8.30 -4.27 -13.86
N PHE A 474 -8.33 -5.09 -12.81
CA PHE A 474 -8.24 -6.54 -12.89
C PHE A 474 -9.60 -7.15 -12.53
N SER A 475 -10.33 -7.63 -13.54
CA SER A 475 -11.70 -8.14 -13.37
C SER A 475 -11.74 -9.48 -12.61
N SER A 476 -12.80 -9.73 -11.85
CA SER A 476 -13.08 -11.03 -11.22
C SER A 476 -13.70 -12.07 -12.16
N THR A 477 -14.16 -11.65 -13.34
CA THR A 477 -14.75 -12.52 -14.37
C THR A 477 -14.31 -12.13 -15.78
N ASN A 478 -14.36 -13.07 -16.72
CA ASN A 478 -14.27 -12.74 -18.15
C ASN A 478 -15.48 -11.90 -18.55
N GLN A 479 -15.26 -10.77 -19.22
CA GLN A 479 -16.32 -9.87 -19.66
C GLN A 479 -15.89 -9.07 -20.89
N PRO A 480 -16.81 -8.58 -21.74
CA PRO A 480 -16.48 -7.55 -22.72
C PRO A 480 -16.12 -6.24 -22.01
N ALA A 481 -15.10 -5.54 -22.50
CA ALA A 481 -14.73 -4.21 -22.06
C ALA A 481 -14.68 -3.25 -23.25
N SER A 482 -14.83 -1.97 -22.97
CA SER A 482 -14.72 -0.94 -24.00
C SER A 482 -14.11 0.35 -23.48
N VAL A 483 -13.28 0.99 -24.30
CA VAL A 483 -12.76 2.33 -24.05
C VAL A 483 -13.23 3.27 -25.16
N THR A 484 -13.89 4.35 -24.78
CA THR A 484 -14.38 5.36 -25.72
C THR A 484 -13.40 6.52 -25.83
N ASP A 485 -13.02 6.84 -27.06
CA ASP A 485 -12.19 7.98 -27.44
C ASP A 485 -12.97 8.93 -28.36
N GLN A 486 -12.61 10.21 -28.33
CA GLN A 486 -13.16 11.19 -29.26
C GLN A 486 -12.26 11.25 -30.50
N ALA A 487 -12.83 11.03 -31.68
CA ALA A 487 -12.11 11.02 -32.95
C ALA A 487 -11.84 12.46 -33.43
N THR A 488 -10.97 13.16 -32.73
CA THR A 488 -10.61 14.58 -33.02
C THR A 488 -9.55 14.72 -34.10
N GLU A 489 -8.93 13.63 -34.52
CA GLU A 489 -7.84 13.58 -35.51
C GLU A 489 -8.29 12.89 -36.79
N ALA A 490 -7.65 13.22 -37.91
CA ALA A 490 -7.98 12.65 -39.22
C ALA A 490 -7.72 11.13 -39.28
N GLU A 491 -6.64 10.67 -38.64
CA GLU A 491 -6.29 9.25 -38.52
C GLU A 491 -5.68 8.99 -37.14
N LYS A 492 -6.16 7.96 -36.46
CA LYS A 492 -5.67 7.53 -35.15
C LYS A 492 -5.65 6.01 -35.08
N PHE A 493 -4.55 5.46 -34.59
CA PHE A 493 -4.32 4.03 -34.46
C PHE A 493 -4.42 3.64 -33.01
N TYR A 494 -5.01 2.48 -32.74
CA TYR A 494 -5.23 1.97 -31.39
C TYR A 494 -4.56 0.63 -31.20
N ARG A 495 -4.11 0.37 -29.97
CA ARG A 495 -3.76 -0.97 -29.52
C ARG A 495 -4.22 -1.17 -28.08
N VAL A 496 -4.44 -2.42 -27.70
CA VAL A 496 -4.76 -2.79 -26.32
C VAL A 496 -3.59 -3.57 -25.76
N ARG A 497 -2.97 -3.06 -24.69
CA ARG A 497 -1.94 -3.77 -23.95
C ARG A 497 -2.61 -4.61 -22.86
N VAL A 498 -2.30 -5.90 -22.83
CA VAL A 498 -2.68 -6.82 -21.75
C VAL A 498 -1.49 -7.00 -20.80
N PHE A 499 -1.74 -7.11 -19.50
CA PHE A 499 -0.70 -7.37 -18.51
C PHE A 499 -1.26 -8.10 -17.28
N GLU A 500 -0.37 -8.82 -16.59
CA GLU A 500 -0.66 -9.42 -15.28
C GLU A 500 -0.47 -8.42 -14.12
N GLN A 501 -0.97 -8.79 -12.94
CA GLN A 501 -0.97 -7.95 -11.75
C GLN A 501 0.42 -7.76 -11.15
#